data_AF-A0A968FYQ9-F1
#
_entry.id   AF-A0A968FYQ9-F1
#
_cell.length_a   1.000
_cell.length_b   1.000
_cell.length_c   1.000
_cell.angle_alpha   90.00
_cell.angle_beta   90.00
_cell.angle_gamma   90.00
#
_symmetry.space_group_name_H-M   'P 1'
#
loop_
_entity.id
_entity.type
_entity.pdbx_description
1 polymer ?
#
loop_
_entity_poly.entity_id
_entity_poly.type
_entity_poly.pdbx_seq_one_letter_code
_entity_poly.pdbx_strand_id
1 'polypeptide(L)'
;RVKKIADLTAQEQVTFSGKVLNAGSYPIGRRKKIFEVIFQDETGTIRTKWFQFNEKYMLERYAPGRVFILSGKPSVPRRGGG
;
A
#
# COMPACT_ATOMS: atom_id res chain seq x y z
N ARG A 1 13.51 -12.05 -3.67
CA ARG A 1 14.12 -11.73 -2.35
C ARG A 1 13.30 -10.62 -1.71
N VAL A 2 13.04 -10.69 -0.40
CA VAL A 2 12.33 -9.62 0.34
C VAL A 2 13.30 -8.46 0.55
N LYS A 3 12.95 -7.26 0.09
CA LYS A 3 13.69 -6.01 0.26
C LYS A 3 13.07 -5.17 1.38
N LYS A 4 13.86 -4.27 1.97
CA LYS A 4 13.38 -3.20 2.87
C LYS A 4 12.65 -2.13 2.06
N ILE A 5 11.73 -1.40 2.70
CA ILE A 5 10.92 -0.37 2.04
C ILE A 5 11.79 0.76 1.48
N ALA A 6 12.84 1.17 2.19
CA ALA A 6 13.75 2.21 1.72
C ALA A 6 14.56 1.81 0.46
N ASP A 7 14.74 0.51 0.21
CA ASP A 7 15.55 -0.03 -0.89
C ASP A 7 14.70 -0.41 -2.13
N LEU A 8 13.42 0.01 -2.16
CA LEU A 8 12.53 -0.33 -3.25
C LEU A 8 12.85 0.50 -4.49
N THR A 9 13.26 -0.20 -5.54
CA THR A 9 13.49 0.35 -6.87
C THR A 9 12.17 0.49 -7.62
N ALA A 10 11.88 1.70 -8.12
CA ALA A 10 10.68 1.95 -8.91
C ALA A 10 10.70 1.15 -10.21
N GLN A 11 9.51 0.83 -10.74
CA GLN A 11 9.30 0.12 -12.02
C GLN A 11 9.74 -1.35 -12.07
N GLU A 12 10.50 -1.83 -11.08
CA GLU A 12 10.86 -3.24 -10.92
C GLU A 12 9.81 -3.99 -10.11
N GLN A 13 9.70 -5.31 -10.34
CA GLN A 13 8.94 -6.19 -9.46
C GLN A 13 9.73 -6.37 -8.16
N VAL A 14 9.18 -5.88 -7.06
CA VAL A 14 9.81 -6.01 -5.73
C VAL A 14 8.88 -6.73 -4.77
N THR A 15 9.47 -7.39 -3.78
CA THR A 15 8.75 -7.98 -2.66
C THR A 15 9.26 -7.33 -1.38
N PHE A 16 8.38 -6.91 -0.47
CA PHE A 16 8.73 -6.35 0.83
C PHE A 16 7.82 -6.88 1.93
N SER A 17 8.25 -6.76 3.18
CA SER A 17 7.44 -7.06 4.37
C SER A 17 7.10 -5.76 5.09
N GLY A 18 5.90 -5.66 5.67
CA GLY A 18 5.52 -4.49 6.45
C GLY A 18 4.33 -4.73 7.36
N LYS A 19 4.29 -3.97 8.45
CA LYS A 19 3.16 -3.90 9.38
C LYS A 19 2.16 -2.87 8.89
N VAL A 20 0.87 -3.21 8.91
CA VAL A 20 -0.21 -2.26 8.62
C VAL A 20 -0.22 -1.17 9.70
N LEU A 21 -0.02 0.08 9.29
CA LEU A 21 -0.27 1.25 10.14
C LEU A 21 -1.72 1.71 10.04
N ASN A 22 -2.23 1.81 8.83
CA ASN A 22 -3.59 2.28 8.56
C ASN A 22 -4.10 1.68 7.24
N ALA A 23 -5.41 1.47 7.16
CA ALA A 23 -6.11 1.00 5.98
C ALA A 23 -7.46 1.71 5.87
N GLY A 24 -7.81 2.15 4.67
CA GLY A 24 -9.06 2.87 4.44
C GLY A 24 -9.39 2.99 2.96
N SER A 25 -10.61 3.43 2.66
CA SER A 25 -11.01 3.76 1.31
C SER A 25 -11.45 5.22 1.21
N TYR A 26 -11.19 5.85 0.08
CA TYR A 26 -11.63 7.22 -0.19
C TYR A 26 -12.17 7.37 -1.61
N PRO A 27 -13.19 8.21 -1.83
CA PRO A 27 -13.73 8.47 -3.16
C PRO A 27 -12.74 9.27 -4.00
N ILE A 28 -12.62 8.95 -5.29
CA ILE A 28 -11.80 9.67 -6.29
C ILE A 28 -12.64 10.22 -7.45
N GLY A 29 -13.96 10.26 -7.27
CA GLY A 29 -14.94 10.69 -8.26
C GLY A 29 -16.32 10.14 -7.93
N ARG A 30 -17.29 10.33 -8.84
CA ARG A 30 -18.70 10.05 -8.57
C ARG A 30 -19.01 8.59 -8.20
N ARG A 31 -18.25 7.62 -8.72
CA ARG A 31 -18.50 6.17 -8.52
C ARG A 31 -17.25 5.35 -8.22
N LYS A 32 -16.07 5.98 -8.17
CA LYS A 32 -14.80 5.28 -8.00
C LYS A 32 -14.24 5.56 -6.61
N LYS A 33 -13.76 4.51 -5.95
CA LYS A 33 -13.00 4.59 -4.71
C LYS A 33 -11.60 4.02 -4.93
N ILE A 34 -10.66 4.42 -4.10
CA ILE A 34 -9.37 3.76 -3.94
C ILE A 34 -9.33 3.23 -2.51
N PHE A 35 -8.91 1.98 -2.35
CA PHE A 35 -8.50 1.45 -1.05
C PHE A 35 -7.00 1.65 -0.90
N GLU A 36 -6.58 2.29 0.17
CA GLU A 36 -5.19 2.57 0.50
C GLU A 36 -4.81 1.89 1.81
N VAL A 37 -3.62 1.28 1.82
CA VAL A 37 -3.00 0.75 3.03
C VAL A 37 -1.60 1.34 3.16
N ILE A 38 -1.28 1.80 4.35
CA ILE A 38 0.04 2.27 4.74
C ILE A 38 0.75 1.12 5.47
N PHE A 39 1.84 0.65 4.89
CA PHE A 39 2.73 -0.33 5.51
C PHE A 39 3.96 0.37 6.06
N GLN A 40 4.45 -0.10 7.21
CA GLN A 40 5.70 0.35 7.82
C GLN A 40 6.63 -0.84 8.08
N ASP A 41 7.91 -0.61 7.84
CA ASP A 41 9.00 -1.44 8.35
C ASP A 41 9.98 -0.56 9.15
N GLU A 42 11.11 -1.12 9.55
CA GLU A 42 12.18 -0.41 10.26
C GLU A 42 12.83 0.75 9.47
N THR A 43 12.64 0.80 8.14
CA THR A 43 13.28 1.77 7.26
C THR A 43 12.38 2.88 6.76
N GLY A 44 11.06 2.68 6.77
CA GLY A 44 10.13 3.69 6.32
C GLY A 44 8.71 3.17 6.13
N THR A 45 7.95 3.93 5.33
CA THR A 45 6.55 3.63 5.04
C THR A 45 6.29 3.61 3.55
N ILE A 46 5.37 2.75 3.12
CA ILE A 46 4.90 2.69 1.73
C ILE A 46 3.37 2.68 1.67
N ARG A 47 2.82 3.40 0.68
CA ARG A 47 1.40 3.40 0.36
C ARG A 47 1.12 2.44 -0.78
N THR A 48 0.23 1.49 -0.52
CA THR A 48 -0.30 0.56 -1.54
C THR A 48 -1.74 0.91 -1.85
N LYS A 49 -2.14 0.78 -3.12
CA LYS A 49 -3.46 1.18 -3.61
C LYS A 49 -4.13 0.05 -4.39
N TRP A 50 -5.43 -0.14 -4.15
CA TRP A 50 -6.30 -1.01 -4.92
C TRP A 50 -7.40 -0.19 -5.59
N PHE A 51 -7.58 -0.39 -6.90
CA PHE A 51 -8.55 0.34 -7.72
C PHE A 51 -9.84 -0.46 -7.99
N GLN A 52 -9.79 -1.77 -7.78
CA GLN A 52 -10.91 -2.69 -7.82
C GLN A 52 -10.78 -3.59 -6.59
N PHE A 53 -11.70 -3.48 -5.65
CA PHE A 53 -11.58 -4.14 -4.36
C PHE A 53 -12.96 -4.39 -3.74
N ASN A 54 -13.02 -5.34 -2.81
CA ASN A 54 -14.15 -5.50 -1.90
C ASN A 54 -13.83 -4.77 -0.59
N GLU A 55 -14.52 -3.67 -0.33
CA GLU A 55 -14.23 -2.76 0.80
C GLU A 55 -14.29 -3.47 2.15
N LYS A 56 -15.36 -4.24 2.39
CA LYS A 56 -15.57 -4.96 3.65
C LYS A 56 -14.44 -5.95 3.91
N TYR A 57 -14.14 -6.79 2.92
CA TYR A 57 -13.07 -7.79 3.03
C TYR A 57 -11.70 -7.14 3.24
N MET A 58 -11.40 -6.07 2.51
CA MET A 58 -10.07 -5.44 2.58
C MET A 58 -9.84 -4.71 3.90
N LEU A 59 -10.86 -4.02 4.44
CA LEU A 59 -10.77 -3.39 5.76
C LEU A 59 -10.49 -4.42 6.86
N GLU A 60 -11.17 -5.57 6.82
CA GLU A 60 -10.95 -6.65 7.77
C GLU A 60 -9.58 -7.32 7.59
N ARG A 61 -9.18 -7.58 6.32
CA ARG A 61 -7.90 -8.19 6.00
C ARG A 61 -6.74 -7.34 6.49
N TYR A 62 -6.76 -6.03 6.21
CA TYR A 62 -5.70 -5.08 6.55
C TYR A 62 -6.01 -4.29 7.81
N ALA A 63 -6.48 -4.96 8.87
CA ALA A 63 -6.57 -4.33 10.19
C ALA A 63 -5.17 -3.86 10.67
N PRO A 64 -5.06 -2.68 11.32
CA PRO A 64 -3.81 -2.20 11.88
C PRO A 64 -3.12 -3.23 12.76
N GLY A 65 -1.79 -3.28 12.69
CA GLY A 65 -0.99 -4.20 13.49
C GLY A 65 -0.60 -5.51 12.79
N ARG A 66 -1.32 -5.91 11.73
CA ARG A 66 -1.02 -7.13 10.97
C ARG A 66 0.22 -6.97 10.10
N VAL A 67 1.00 -8.03 9.94
CA VAL A 67 2.20 -8.05 9.10
C VAL A 67 1.91 -8.80 7.80
N PHE A 68 2.34 -8.23 6.68
CA PHE A 68 2.15 -8.81 5.36
C PHE A 68 3.45 -8.79 4.55
N ILE A 69 3.61 -9.81 3.70
CA ILE A 69 4.56 -9.79 2.60
C ILE A 69 3.79 -9.42 1.34
N LEU A 70 4.25 -8.38 0.64
CA LEU A 70 3.62 -7.82 -0.54
C LEU A 70 4.58 -7.86 -1.70
N SER A 71 4.06 -8.12 -2.90
CA SER A 71 4.82 -8.11 -4.14
C SER A 71 4.11 -7.22 -5.16
N GLY A 72 4.87 -6.33 -5.81
CA GLY A 72 4.32 -5.43 -6.81
C GLY A 72 5.37 -4.53 -7.45
N LYS A 73 4.93 -3.66 -8.36
CA LYS A 73 5.78 -2.65 -9.00
C LYS A 73 5.57 -1.30 -8.32
N PRO A 74 6.54 -0.78 -7.55
CA PRO A 74 6.43 0.54 -6.95
C PRO A 74 6.40 1.59 -8.06
N SER A 75 5.53 2.59 -7.89
CA SER A 75 5.47 3.75 -8.77
C SER A 75 5.70 5.00 -7.96
N VAL A 76 6.49 5.93 -8.51
CA VAL A 76 6.63 7.26 -7.95
C VAL A 76 5.33 8.02 -8.24
N PRO A 77 4.66 8.60 -7.23
CA PRO A 77 3.45 9.37 -7.45
C PRO A 77 3.76 10.56 -8.38
N ARG A 78 3.03 10.67 -9.50
CA ARG A 78 3.21 11.76 -10.48
C ARG A 78 2.68 13.12 -9.99
N ARG A 79 2.03 13.18 -8.83
CA ARG A 79 1.60 14.42 -8.17
C ARG A 79 2.22 14.47 -6.77
N GLY A 80 3.22 15.34 -6.61
CA GLY A 80 3.51 15.93 -5.32
C GLY A 80 2.37 16.89 -4.99
N GLY A 81 1.51 16.50 -4.05
CA GLY A 81 0.63 17.44 -3.39
C GLY A 81 1.44 18.09 -2.28
N GLY A 82 1.82 19.35 -2.48
CA GLY A 82 2.08 20.26 -1.36
C GLY A 82 0.78 20.66 -0.69
#